data_AF-A0A920EHL1-F1
#
_entry.id   AF-A0A920EHL1-F1
#
_cell.length_a   1.000
_cell.length_b   1.000
_cell.length_c   1.000
_cell.angle_alpha   90.00
_cell.angle_beta   90.00
_cell.angle_gamma   90.00
#
_symmetry.space_group_name_H-M   'P 1'
#
loop_
_entity.id
_entity.type
_entity.pdbx_description
1 polymer ?
#
loop_
_entity_poly.entity_id
_entity_poly.type
_entity_poly.pdbx_seq_one_letter_code
_entity_poly.pdbx_strand_id
1 'polypeptide(L)'
;MAPHYDFPTNIACSVAGRRRFTFFPPEQLENLYVGPIDFSPAGQPISLVDILNPDYAKFPKYKNAEDAALFADLEIGDAVLVPSMWWHHVEAKDNLNVLVNYWWRTTPNYMGSPLNVLQHAILGLRDLPMIRERFGVTYLIIMSSIREMRIYPIFLKMLVVH
;
A
#
# COMPACT_ATOMS: atom_id res chain seq x y z
N MET A 1 -1.12 -1.05 14.54
CA MET A 1 -0.49 -1.92 13.50
C MET A 1 0.06 -1.00 12.43
N ALA A 2 1.28 -1.19 11.94
CA ALA A 2 1.88 -0.29 10.94
C ALA A 2 0.95 -0.05 9.74
N PRO A 3 0.97 1.16 9.12
CA PRO A 3 0.13 1.43 7.96
C PRO A 3 0.36 0.42 6.84
N HIS A 4 -0.72 -0.12 6.29
CA HIS A 4 -0.71 -1.06 5.18
C HIS A 4 -1.96 -0.84 4.33
N TYR A 5 -2.03 -1.48 3.16
CA TYR A 5 -3.26 -1.53 2.36
C TYR A 5 -3.69 -2.97 2.17
N ASP A 6 -4.98 -3.14 1.90
CA ASP A 6 -5.56 -4.40 1.47
C ASP A 6 -6.03 -4.31 0.03
N PHE A 7 -5.86 -5.40 -0.73
CA PHE A 7 -6.45 -5.51 -2.06
C PHE A 7 -8.00 -5.59 -2.03
N PRO A 8 -8.65 -6.42 -1.19
CA PRO A 8 -10.11 -6.37 -1.09
C PRO A 8 -10.60 -5.08 -0.44
N THR A 9 -11.80 -4.64 -0.81
CA THR A 9 -12.52 -3.62 -0.05
C THR A 9 -13.01 -4.25 1.26
N ASN A 10 -13.07 -3.46 2.33
CA ASN A 10 -13.47 -3.90 3.66
C ASN A 10 -14.48 -2.95 4.30
N ILE A 11 -15.41 -3.47 5.11
CA ILE A 11 -16.10 -2.71 6.14
C ILE A 11 -15.66 -3.24 7.49
N ALA A 12 -15.13 -2.36 8.33
CA ALA A 12 -14.64 -2.67 9.66
C ALA A 12 -15.61 -2.12 10.72
N CYS A 13 -16.23 -3.01 11.50
CA CYS A 13 -17.18 -2.66 12.55
C CYS A 13 -16.54 -2.84 13.94
N SER A 14 -16.56 -1.79 14.77
CA SER A 14 -16.06 -1.88 16.14
C SER A 14 -17.16 -2.46 17.04
N VAL A 15 -17.03 -3.74 17.41
CA VAL A 15 -18.05 -4.41 18.24
C VAL A 15 -17.73 -4.40 19.73
N ALA A 16 -16.48 -4.11 20.09
CA ALA A 16 -16.07 -3.76 21.45
C ALA A 16 -14.80 -2.90 21.42
N GLY A 17 -14.68 -1.98 22.37
CA GLY A 17 -13.57 -1.03 22.47
C GLY A 17 -13.58 0.06 21.41
N ARG A 18 -12.97 1.20 21.73
CA ARG A 18 -12.80 2.34 20.82
C ARG A 18 -11.57 2.20 19.97
N ARG A 19 -11.66 2.72 18.74
CA ARG A 19 -10.56 2.67 17.77
C ARG A 19 -10.38 3.98 17.05
N ARG A 20 -9.14 4.27 16.65
CA ARG A 20 -8.82 5.30 15.66
C ARG A 20 -8.28 4.64 14.40
N PHE A 21 -8.92 4.93 13.28
CA PHE A 21 -8.37 4.67 11.96
C PHE A 21 -7.67 5.94 11.45
N THR A 22 -6.50 5.77 10.87
CA THR A 22 -5.80 6.78 10.09
C THR A 22 -5.66 6.27 8.68
N PHE A 23 -6.20 6.97 7.70
CA PHE A 23 -6.20 6.62 6.30
C PHE A 23 -5.27 7.52 5.51
N PHE A 24 -4.61 6.95 4.51
CA PHE A 24 -3.86 7.70 3.51
C PHE A 24 -4.33 7.29 2.11
N PRO A 25 -4.53 8.25 1.20
CA PRO A 25 -4.88 7.94 -0.19
C PRO A 25 -3.79 7.07 -0.86
N PRO A 26 -4.16 6.20 -1.82
CA PRO A 26 -3.19 5.34 -2.53
C PRO A 26 -2.02 6.11 -3.16
N GLU A 27 -2.25 7.36 -3.58
CA GLU A 27 -1.26 8.26 -4.18
C GLU A 27 -0.12 8.64 -3.21
N GLN A 28 -0.32 8.44 -1.90
CA GLN A 28 0.70 8.69 -0.88
C GLN A 28 1.75 7.57 -0.75
N LEU A 29 1.69 6.53 -1.60
CA LEU A 29 2.65 5.42 -1.63
C LEU A 29 4.11 5.88 -1.50
N GLU A 30 4.53 6.89 -2.27
CA GLU A 30 5.90 7.38 -2.28
C GLU A 30 6.34 8.10 -1.00
N ASN A 31 5.37 8.55 -0.21
CA ASN A 31 5.56 9.32 1.01
C ASN A 31 5.46 8.43 2.27
N LEU A 32 4.99 7.18 2.12
CA LEU A 32 4.81 6.23 3.22
C LEU A 32 5.99 5.28 3.45
N TYR A 33 7.05 5.35 2.63
CA TYR A 33 8.28 4.57 2.82
C TYR A 33 8.01 3.08 3.05
N VAL A 34 7.42 2.43 2.05
CA VAL A 34 7.03 1.03 2.15
C VAL A 34 8.26 0.13 2.25
N GLY A 35 8.21 -0.85 3.16
CA GLY A 35 9.25 -1.87 3.30
C GLY A 35 9.32 -2.82 2.10
N PRO A 36 10.27 -3.77 2.09
CA PRO A 36 10.38 -4.76 1.04
C PRO A 36 9.06 -5.52 0.81
N ILE A 37 8.65 -5.64 -0.45
CA ILE A 37 7.36 -6.23 -0.85
C ILE A 37 7.32 -7.75 -0.60
N ASP A 38 8.49 -8.39 -0.51
CA ASP A 38 8.68 -9.83 -0.30
C ASP A 38 8.91 -10.21 1.18
N PHE A 39 8.98 -9.22 2.08
CA PHE A 39 9.28 -9.46 3.49
C PHE A 39 8.40 -8.62 4.40
N SER A 40 7.24 -9.16 4.80
CA SER A 40 6.42 -8.57 5.86
C SER A 40 5.84 -9.63 6.81
N PRO A 41 5.66 -9.31 8.11
CA PRO A 41 5.15 -10.25 9.11
C PRO A 41 3.75 -10.83 8.79
N ALA A 42 2.94 -10.10 8.01
CA ALA A 42 1.55 -10.44 7.72
C ALA A 42 1.25 -10.62 6.22
N GLY A 43 2.29 -10.67 5.37
CA GLY A 43 2.15 -10.86 3.91
C GLY A 43 1.72 -9.63 3.11
N GLN A 44 1.33 -8.53 3.75
CA GLN A 44 1.08 -7.23 3.10
C GLN A 44 2.28 -6.29 3.23
N PRO A 45 2.64 -5.49 2.21
CA PRO A 45 3.62 -4.42 2.38
C PRO A 45 3.17 -3.42 3.44
N ILE A 46 4.09 -3.04 4.33
CA ILE A 46 3.84 -2.10 5.42
C ILE A 46 4.71 -0.85 5.26
N SER A 47 4.21 0.29 5.73
CA SER A 47 5.01 1.49 5.93
C SER A 47 6.09 1.25 7.00
N LEU A 48 7.30 1.74 6.75
CA LEU A 48 8.40 1.75 7.73
C LEU A 48 8.31 2.93 8.71
N VAL A 49 7.36 3.85 8.52
CA VAL A 49 7.17 5.02 9.37
C VAL A 49 6.37 4.62 10.61
N ASP A 50 6.91 4.90 11.80
CA ASP A 50 6.11 4.95 13.01
C ASP A 50 5.29 6.25 12.99
N ILE A 51 4.03 6.15 12.59
CA ILE A 51 3.17 7.32 12.41
C ILE A 51 2.75 7.98 13.73
N LEU A 52 2.91 7.29 14.87
CA LEU A 52 2.61 7.83 16.20
C LEU A 52 3.81 8.63 16.75
N ASN A 53 5.02 8.32 16.28
CA ASN A 53 6.24 9.03 16.61
C ASN A 53 7.18 9.13 15.38
N PRO A 54 6.81 9.93 14.36
CA PRO A 54 7.51 9.95 13.09
C PRO A 54 8.91 10.57 13.20
N ASP A 55 9.92 9.83 12.73
CA ASP A 55 11.27 10.35 12.52
C ASP A 55 11.35 11.08 11.17
N TYR A 56 11.13 12.39 11.20
CA TYR A 56 11.18 13.25 10.01
C TYR A 56 12.58 13.40 9.40
N ALA A 57 13.64 13.14 10.16
CA ALA A 57 14.99 13.15 9.59
C ALA A 57 15.20 11.92 8.69
N LYS A 58 14.68 10.77 9.10
CA LYS A 58 14.72 9.52 8.33
C LYS A 58 13.66 9.47 7.22
N PHE A 59 12.47 10.01 7.47
CA PHE A 59 11.30 9.92 6.59
C PHE A 59 10.72 11.31 6.22
N PRO A 60 11.52 12.22 5.62
CA PRO A 60 11.11 13.60 5.41
C PRO A 60 9.85 13.78 4.54
N LYS A 61 9.62 12.89 3.57
CA LYS A 61 8.42 12.95 2.70
C LYS A 61 7.13 12.57 3.41
N TYR A 62 7.21 11.94 4.59
CA TYR A 62 6.04 11.50 5.33
C TYR A 62 5.12 12.69 5.67
N LYS A 63 5.68 13.89 5.81
CA LYS A 63 4.90 15.11 6.00
C LYS A 63 3.80 15.30 4.94
N ASN A 64 4.07 14.96 3.68
CA ASN A 64 3.07 15.05 2.62
C ASN A 64 1.94 14.01 2.80
N ALA A 65 2.27 12.81 3.28
CA ALA A 65 1.27 11.79 3.59
C ALA A 65 0.44 12.19 4.80
N GLU A 66 1.10 12.69 5.85
CA GLU A 66 0.46 13.19 7.07
C GLU A 66 -0.53 14.32 6.77
N ASP A 67 -0.15 15.28 5.93
CA ASP A 67 -1.01 16.40 5.54
C ASP A 67 -2.23 15.94 4.70
N ALA A 68 -2.12 14.78 4.03
CA ALA A 68 -3.21 14.14 3.28
C ALA A 68 -4.00 13.10 4.08
N ALA A 69 -3.65 12.88 5.36
CA ALA A 69 -4.25 11.83 6.17
C ALA A 69 -5.70 12.16 6.54
N LEU A 70 -6.56 11.13 6.57
CA LEU A 70 -7.93 11.20 7.07
C LEU A 70 -8.06 10.37 8.33
N PHE A 71 -8.92 10.79 9.25
CA PHE A 71 -9.09 10.12 10.54
C PHE A 71 -10.55 9.74 10.77
N ALA A 72 -10.76 8.57 11.37
CA ALA A 72 -12.07 8.14 11.86
C ALA A 72 -11.90 7.55 13.26
N ASP A 73 -12.54 8.18 14.24
CA ASP A 73 -12.71 7.60 15.57
C ASP A 73 -14.01 6.80 15.60
N LEU A 74 -13.91 5.54 15.99
CA LEU A 74 -15.04 4.62 16.07
C LEU A 74 -15.34 4.33 17.54
N GLU A 75 -16.58 4.59 17.91
CA GLU A 75 -17.20 4.08 19.12
C GLU A 75 -17.72 2.65 18.91
N ILE A 76 -18.19 2.03 19.98
CA ILE A 76 -18.79 0.69 19.91
C ILE A 76 -20.09 0.77 19.10
N GLY A 77 -20.18 -0.04 18.05
CA GLY A 77 -21.30 -0.08 17.11
C GLY A 77 -21.02 0.64 15.79
N ASP A 78 -19.99 1.49 15.73
CA ASP A 78 -19.64 2.20 14.51
C ASP A 78 -18.95 1.29 13.49
N ALA A 79 -19.08 1.67 12.22
CA ALA A 79 -18.45 1.01 11.10
C ALA A 79 -17.77 2.01 10.16
N VAL A 80 -16.64 1.60 9.59
CA VAL A 80 -15.94 2.37 8.55
C VAL A 80 -15.73 1.54 7.30
N LEU A 81 -15.97 2.16 6.14
CA LEU A 81 -15.60 1.60 4.84
C LEU A 81 -14.11 1.88 4.61
N VAL A 82 -13.35 0.83 4.35
CA VAL A 82 -11.95 0.89 3.90
C VAL A 82 -11.93 0.51 2.42
N PRO A 83 -11.79 1.48 1.50
CA PRO A 83 -11.74 1.17 0.08
C PRO A 83 -10.49 0.35 -0.26
N SER A 84 -10.59 -0.48 -1.30
CA SER A 84 -9.46 -1.22 -1.86
C SER A 84 -8.25 -0.30 -2.10
N MET A 85 -7.05 -0.78 -1.78
CA MET A 85 -5.76 -0.09 -1.95
C MET A 85 -5.55 1.16 -1.08
N TRP A 86 -6.49 1.52 -0.21
CA TRP A 86 -6.26 2.62 0.75
C TRP A 86 -5.36 2.16 1.89
N TRP A 87 -4.33 2.97 2.14
CA TRP A 87 -3.44 2.77 3.27
C TRP A 87 -4.18 3.10 4.55
N HIS A 88 -4.04 2.27 5.57
CA HIS A 88 -4.67 2.49 6.83
C HIS A 88 -3.85 1.96 8.00
N HIS A 89 -3.90 2.69 9.11
CA HIS A 89 -3.41 2.30 10.43
C HIS A 89 -4.59 2.23 11.38
N VAL A 90 -4.63 1.19 12.21
CA VAL A 90 -5.66 1.02 13.26
C VAL A 90 -5.01 1.04 14.63
N GLU A 91 -5.47 1.95 15.46
CA GLU A 91 -5.10 2.10 16.86
C GLU A 91 -6.24 1.66 17.77
N ALA A 92 -5.98 0.74 18.69
CA ALA A 92 -6.90 0.36 19.75
C ALA A 92 -6.73 1.29 20.94
N LYS A 93 -7.83 1.82 21.50
CA LYS A 93 -7.78 2.82 22.58
C LYS A 93 -8.11 2.27 23.97
N ASP A 94 -8.79 1.14 24.04
CA ASP A 94 -9.19 0.52 25.30
C ASP A 94 -8.43 -0.79 25.57
N ASN A 95 -8.63 -1.42 26.73
CA ASN A 95 -7.92 -2.67 27.09
C ASN A 95 -8.45 -3.90 26.34
N LEU A 96 -9.75 -3.93 26.02
CA LEU A 96 -10.38 -4.97 25.22
C LEU A 96 -10.95 -4.33 23.97
N ASN A 97 -10.57 -4.85 22.80
CA ASN A 97 -11.08 -4.38 21.53
C ASN A 97 -11.39 -5.55 20.62
N VAL A 98 -12.58 -5.54 20.01
CA VAL A 98 -13.03 -6.55 19.04
C VAL A 98 -13.52 -5.84 17.78
N LEU A 99 -12.95 -6.22 16.64
CA LEU A 99 -13.27 -5.66 15.32
C LEU A 99 -13.77 -6.79 14.43
N VAL A 100 -14.89 -6.58 13.75
CA VAL A 100 -15.40 -7.51 12.74
C VAL A 100 -15.21 -6.86 11.38
N ASN A 101 -14.54 -7.57 10.47
CA ASN A 101 -14.28 -7.12 9.12
C ASN A 101 -15.11 -7.93 8.13
N TYR A 102 -15.66 -7.26 7.12
CA TYR A 102 -16.30 -7.89 5.97
C TYR A 102 -15.57 -7.48 4.69
N TRP A 103 -14.86 -8.43 4.09
CA TRP A 103 -14.06 -8.21 2.89
C TRP A 103 -14.77 -8.69 1.63
N TRP A 104 -14.64 -7.95 0.54
CA TRP A 104 -15.10 -8.38 -0.76
C TRP A 104 -14.25 -7.82 -1.90
N ARG A 105 -14.42 -8.40 -3.09
CA ARG A 105 -13.83 -7.96 -4.34
C ARG A 105 -14.91 -7.90 -5.41
N THR A 106 -14.74 -7.02 -6.39
CA THR A 106 -15.61 -6.97 -7.58
C THR A 106 -15.08 -7.84 -8.72
N THR A 107 -13.86 -8.36 -8.60
CA THR A 107 -13.26 -9.28 -9.57
C THR A 107 -13.77 -10.71 -9.37
N PRO A 108 -13.81 -11.53 -10.44
CA PRO A 108 -14.18 -12.95 -10.32
C PRO A 108 -13.29 -13.72 -9.33
N ASN A 109 -13.87 -14.68 -8.63
CA ASN A 109 -13.17 -15.42 -7.55
C ASN A 109 -11.92 -16.19 -8.02
N TYR A 110 -11.83 -16.57 -9.29
CA TYR A 110 -10.67 -17.24 -9.86
C TYR A 110 -9.49 -16.28 -10.11
N MET A 111 -9.70 -14.96 -10.06
CA MET A 111 -8.61 -13.98 -10.18
C MET A 111 -7.89 -13.82 -8.83
N GLY A 112 -6.58 -14.02 -8.84
CA GLY A 112 -5.69 -13.81 -7.70
C GLY A 112 -5.40 -12.32 -7.42
N SER A 113 -4.44 -12.09 -6.52
CA SER A 113 -3.93 -10.73 -6.27
C SER A 113 -3.14 -10.22 -7.48
N PRO A 114 -3.29 -8.94 -7.88
CA PRO A 114 -2.42 -8.31 -8.89
C PRO A 114 -0.94 -8.38 -8.51
N LEU A 115 -0.61 -8.43 -7.21
CA LEU A 115 0.76 -8.57 -6.72
C LEU A 115 1.44 -9.86 -7.22
N ASN A 116 0.67 -10.94 -7.41
CA ASN A 116 1.22 -12.20 -7.92
C ASN A 116 1.79 -12.01 -9.33
N VAL A 117 1.11 -11.24 -10.19
CA VAL A 117 1.57 -10.96 -11.56
C VAL A 117 2.88 -10.18 -11.52
N LEU A 118 2.97 -9.15 -10.66
CA LEU A 118 4.19 -8.37 -10.47
C LEU A 118 5.34 -9.26 -9.96
N GLN A 119 5.09 -10.10 -8.98
CA GLN A 119 6.10 -11.02 -8.45
C GLN A 119 6.60 -12.00 -9.52
N HIS A 120 5.71 -12.57 -10.33
CA HIS A 120 6.11 -13.43 -11.45
C HIS A 120 6.92 -12.67 -12.50
N ALA A 121 6.56 -11.43 -12.81
CA ALA A 121 7.34 -10.59 -13.72
C ALA A 121 8.75 -10.31 -13.18
N ILE A 122 8.86 -9.96 -11.89
CA ILE A 122 10.15 -9.75 -11.22
C ILE A 122 11.00 -11.02 -11.30
N LEU A 123 10.43 -12.18 -10.98
CA LEU A 123 11.13 -13.47 -11.06
C LEU A 123 11.64 -13.77 -12.47
N GLY A 124 10.82 -13.51 -13.50
CA GLY A 124 11.21 -13.73 -14.90
C GLY A 124 12.29 -12.76 -15.40
N LEU A 125 12.34 -11.54 -14.87
CA LEU A 125 13.29 -10.51 -15.29
C LEU A 125 14.63 -10.57 -14.53
N ARG A 126 14.63 -11.11 -13.31
CA ARG A 126 15.78 -10.99 -12.39
C ARG A 126 17.08 -11.54 -12.94
N ASP A 127 17.01 -12.63 -13.69
CA ASP A 127 18.18 -13.39 -14.15
C ASP A 127 18.58 -13.05 -15.60
N LEU A 128 17.94 -12.06 -16.24
CA LEU A 128 18.30 -11.64 -17.60
C LEU A 128 19.66 -10.91 -17.61
N PRO A 129 20.59 -11.26 -18.54
CA PRO A 129 21.96 -10.72 -18.56
C PRO A 129 22.00 -9.19 -18.61
N MET A 130 21.19 -8.58 -19.49
CA MET A 130 21.13 -7.13 -19.65
C MET A 130 20.70 -6.40 -18.37
N ILE A 131 19.80 -7.00 -17.58
CA ILE A 131 19.32 -6.39 -16.34
C ILE A 131 20.34 -6.60 -15.21
N ARG A 132 20.96 -7.79 -15.16
CA ARG A 132 22.04 -8.08 -14.22
C ARG A 132 23.23 -7.14 -14.39
N GLU A 133 23.62 -6.86 -15.63
CA GLU A 133 24.76 -6.00 -15.97
C GLU A 133 24.46 -4.51 -15.79
N ARG A 134 23.23 -4.07 -16.13
CA ARG A 134 22.88 -2.64 -16.13
C ARG A 134 22.36 -2.11 -14.80
N PHE A 135 21.71 -2.96 -14.00
CA PHE A 135 21.08 -2.55 -12.75
C PHE A 135 21.64 -3.28 -11.54
N GLY A 136 22.23 -4.48 -11.71
CA GLY A 136 22.67 -5.31 -10.57
C GLY A 136 21.49 -5.97 -9.87
N VAL A 137 21.70 -7.18 -9.32
CA VAL A 137 20.64 -8.01 -8.72
C VAL A 137 19.88 -7.28 -7.59
N THR A 138 20.55 -6.37 -6.89
CA THR A 138 19.98 -5.57 -5.79
C THR A 138 19.01 -4.48 -6.27
N TYR A 139 19.20 -3.92 -7.47
CA TYR A 139 18.42 -2.77 -7.94
C TYR A 139 17.04 -3.15 -8.44
N LEU A 140 16.83 -4.41 -8.86
CA LEU A 140 15.49 -4.96 -9.17
C LEU A 140 14.61 -5.10 -7.92
N ILE A 141 15.22 -5.45 -6.78
CA ILE A 141 14.52 -5.53 -5.49
C ILE A 141 14.17 -4.10 -5.03
N ILE A 142 15.07 -3.13 -5.22
CA ILE A 142 14.85 -1.72 -4.86
C ILE A 142 13.89 -1.01 -5.84
N MET A 143 13.87 -1.34 -7.14
CA MET A 143 12.91 -0.77 -8.11
C MET A 143 11.46 -1.21 -7.85
N SER A 144 11.24 -2.25 -7.04
CA SER A 144 9.90 -2.58 -6.53
C SER A 144 9.41 -1.58 -5.47
N SER A 145 10.32 -0.77 -4.90
CA SER A 145 10.04 0.29 -3.93
C SER A 145 10.66 1.63 -4.39
N ILE A 146 10.00 2.26 -5.37
CA ILE A 146 10.01 3.71 -5.67
C ILE A 146 11.37 4.31 -6.10
N ARG A 147 11.50 4.63 -7.40
CA ARG A 147 11.82 5.98 -7.92
C ARG A 147 11.80 6.02 -9.46
N GLU A 148 10.95 6.92 -9.98
CA GLU A 148 10.92 7.44 -11.36
C GLU A 148 10.60 6.47 -12.51
N MET A 149 9.31 6.13 -12.68
CA MET A 149 8.76 6.05 -14.04
C MET A 149 8.43 7.46 -14.53
N ARG A 150 9.42 8.17 -15.07
CA ARG A 150 9.13 9.15 -16.12
C ARG A 150 8.67 8.36 -17.34
N ILE A 151 7.36 8.37 -17.58
CA ILE A 151 6.78 7.93 -18.84
C ILE A 151 7.35 8.86 -19.91
N TYR A 152 8.33 8.39 -20.69
CA TYR A 152 8.69 9.05 -21.93
C TYR A 152 7.50 8.94 -22.90
N PRO A 153 7.08 10.03 -23.55
CA PRO A 153 6.02 9.96 -24.54
C PRO A 153 6.56 9.22 -25.76
N ILE A 154 6.18 7.94 -25.90
CA ILE A 154 6.33 7.26 -27.19
C ILE A 154 5.29 7.88 -28.11
N PHE A 155 5.80 8.65 -29.07
CA PHE A 155 5.07 9.11 -30.24
C PHE A 155 4.16 8.01 -30.78
N LEU A 156 2.85 8.23 -30.72
CA LEU A 156 1.90 7.59 -31.62
C LEU A 156 1.32 8.67 -32.53
N LYS A 157 2.04 8.94 -33.61
CA LYS A 157 1.51 9.66 -34.76
C LYS A 157 0.69 8.64 -35.56
N MET A 158 -0.61 8.53 -35.28
CA MET A 158 -1.54 7.83 -36.16
C MET A 158 -2.30 8.87 -36.97
N LEU A 159 -2.10 8.83 -38.28
CA LEU A 159 -2.85 9.60 -39.27
C LEU A 159 -4.35 9.32 -39.09
N VAL A 160 -5.15 10.38 -38.98
CA VAL A 160 -6.57 10.32 -39.28
C VAL A 160 -6.70 10.57 -40.79
N VAL A 161 -7.03 9.53 -41.53
CA VAL A 161 -7.64 9.63 -42.87
C VAL A 161 -9.09 9.23 -42.71
N HIS A 162 -9.96 10.23 -42.56
CA HIS A 162 -11.17 10.47 -43.36
C HIS A 162 -11.93 11.66 -42.80
#